data_AF-A0A395NN38-F1
#
_entry.id   AF-A0A395NN38-F1
#
_cell.length_a   1.000
_cell.length_b   1.000
_cell.length_c   1.000
_cell.angle_alpha   90.00
_cell.angle_beta   90.00
_cell.angle_gamma   90.00
#
_symmetry.space_group_name_H-M   'P 1'
#
loop_
_entity.id
_entity.type
_entity.pdbx_description
1 polymer ?
#
loop_
_entity_poly.entity_id
_entity_poly.type
_entity_poly.pdbx_seq_one_letter_code
_entity_poly.pdbx_strand_id
1 'polypeptide(L)'
;MTPRELAPSPKYNTVELIPWDPSSDAHFQRLYAQRVACTWDMDLVGEWKEKVLEGKKFLYWITLSDDLSAKDDLLAKHIAKYPQEKEALIDTATTLANAPRTPTAVSFIPIGHIALDIYPDRNVQFSLPQSTVWIKSLYIS
;
A
#
# COMPACT_ATOMS: atom_id res chain seq x y z
N MET A 1 -29.15 -8.86 4.17
CA MET A 1 -28.32 -9.91 3.54
C MET A 1 -26.87 -9.56 3.80
N THR A 2 -26.19 -10.33 4.63
CA THR A 2 -24.76 -10.16 4.90
C THR A 2 -24.00 -10.52 3.62
N PRO A 3 -23.06 -9.69 3.14
CA PRO A 3 -22.23 -10.04 1.99
C PRO A 3 -21.52 -11.35 2.28
N ARG A 4 -21.59 -12.29 1.32
CA ARG A 4 -20.89 -13.56 1.40
C ARG A 4 -19.39 -13.25 1.34
N GLU A 5 -18.67 -13.47 2.43
CA GLU A 5 -17.23 -13.33 2.49
C GLU A 5 -16.62 -14.29 1.46
N LEU A 6 -16.15 -13.74 0.34
CA LEU A 6 -15.49 -14.52 -0.69
C LEU A 6 -14.12 -14.89 -0.14
N ALA A 7 -13.95 -16.17 0.23
CA ALA A 7 -12.63 -16.70 0.55
C ALA A 7 -11.67 -16.37 -0.60
N PRO A 8 -10.43 -15.91 -0.31
CA PRO A 8 -9.46 -15.57 -1.35
C PRO A 8 -9.25 -16.75 -2.30
N SER A 9 -9.31 -16.49 -3.61
CA SER A 9 -9.04 -17.54 -4.59
C SER A 9 -7.57 -17.95 -4.50
N PRO A 10 -7.23 -19.24 -4.35
CA PRO A 10 -5.83 -19.68 -4.30
C PRO A 10 -5.05 -19.36 -5.60
N LYS A 11 -5.74 -18.98 -6.68
CA LYS A 11 -5.11 -18.51 -7.92
C LYS A 11 -4.49 -17.11 -7.83
N TYR A 12 -4.88 -16.28 -6.86
CA TYR A 12 -4.50 -14.86 -6.80
C TYR A 12 -3.88 -14.42 -5.47
N ASN A 13 -3.48 -15.36 -4.60
CA ASN A 13 -2.83 -15.08 -3.31
C ASN A 13 -1.32 -14.83 -3.43
N THR A 14 -0.86 -14.23 -4.53
CA THR A 14 0.58 -14.03 -4.76
C THR A 14 1.12 -12.79 -4.05
N VAL A 15 0.23 -11.90 -3.60
CA VAL A 15 0.59 -10.64 -2.94
C VAL A 15 -0.31 -10.36 -1.73
N GLU A 16 0.23 -9.60 -0.80
CA GLU A 16 -0.45 -9.11 0.40
C GLU A 16 -0.37 -7.58 0.45
N LEU A 17 -1.40 -6.98 1.05
CA LEU A 17 -1.46 -5.53 1.28
C LEU A 17 -1.26 -5.22 2.75
N ILE A 18 -0.21 -4.46 3.05
CA ILE A 18 0.09 -3.99 4.40
C ILE A 18 -0.14 -2.48 4.43
N PRO A 19 -0.97 -1.95 5.35
CA PRO A 19 -1.19 -0.51 5.44
C PRO A 19 0.11 0.25 5.66
N TRP A 20 0.24 1.37 4.96
CA TRP A 20 1.32 2.31 5.16
C TRP A 20 1.12 3.06 6.48
N ASP A 21 2.16 3.13 7.30
CA ASP A 21 2.11 3.85 8.58
C ASP A 21 2.58 5.31 8.41
N PRO A 22 1.67 6.31 8.52
CA PRO A 22 2.04 7.73 8.42
C PRO A 22 2.95 8.21 9.55
N SER A 23 3.00 7.49 10.67
CA SER A 23 3.80 7.85 11.84
C SER A 23 5.21 7.23 11.82
N SER A 24 5.50 6.32 10.88
CA SER A 24 6.79 5.64 10.78
C SER A 24 7.70 6.31 9.76
N ASP A 25 8.86 6.79 10.23
CA ASP A 25 9.88 7.38 9.36
C ASP A 25 10.40 6.39 8.33
N ALA A 26 10.53 5.11 8.68
CA ALA A 26 10.97 4.06 7.75
C ALA A 26 9.97 3.89 6.59
N HIS A 27 8.66 3.92 6.88
CA HIS A 27 7.62 3.85 5.88
C HIS A 27 7.61 5.10 5.00
N PHE A 28 7.81 6.29 5.59
CA PHE A 28 7.91 7.54 4.85
C PHE A 28 9.09 7.53 3.88
N GLN A 29 10.30 7.19 4.36
CA GLN A 29 11.51 7.16 3.55
C GLN A 29 11.42 6.12 2.42
N ARG A 30 10.86 4.94 2.69
CA ARG A 30 10.61 3.94 1.64
C ARG A 30 9.67 4.47 0.57
N LEU A 31 8.58 5.15 0.96
CA LEU A 31 7.61 5.64 -0.01
C LEU A 31 8.27 6.71 -0.89
N TYR A 32 9.00 7.64 -0.28
CA TYR A 32 9.80 8.63 -0.98
C TYR A 32 10.75 7.99 -1.99
N ALA A 33 11.53 6.98 -1.59
CA ALA A 33 12.46 6.27 -2.49
C ALA A 33 11.74 5.64 -3.70
N GLN A 34 10.57 5.04 -3.50
CA GLN A 34 9.77 4.48 -4.60
C GLN A 34 9.22 5.57 -5.54
N ARG A 35 8.85 6.74 -5.01
CA ARG A 35 8.43 7.90 -5.83
C ARG A 35 9.59 8.52 -6.61
N VAL A 36 10.78 8.54 -6.02
CA VAL A 36 12.02 8.92 -6.71
C VAL A 36 12.31 7.95 -7.87
N ALA A 37 12.22 6.65 -7.63
CA ALA A 37 12.46 5.62 -8.64
C ALA A 37 11.50 5.73 -9.84
N CYS A 38 10.24 6.11 -9.62
CA CYS A 38 9.27 6.35 -10.70
C CYS A 38 9.19 7.82 -11.18
N THR A 39 10.07 8.70 -10.70
CA THR A 39 10.18 10.12 -11.08
C THR A 39 8.87 10.92 -10.93
N TRP A 40 8.02 10.53 -9.98
CA TRP A 40 6.66 11.06 -9.89
C TRP A 40 6.33 11.54 -8.48
N ASP A 41 5.96 12.82 -8.35
CA ASP A 41 5.42 13.47 -7.14
C ASP A 41 6.13 13.06 -5.83
N MET A 42 7.46 12.94 -5.83
CA MET A 42 8.20 12.62 -4.60
C MET A 42 8.02 13.71 -3.53
N ASP A 43 7.79 14.95 -3.96
CA ASP A 43 7.61 16.10 -3.06
C ASP A 43 6.23 16.10 -2.37
N LEU A 44 5.26 15.32 -2.87
CA LEU A 44 3.92 15.24 -2.30
C LEU A 44 3.78 14.21 -1.18
N VAL A 45 4.83 13.42 -0.89
CA VAL A 45 4.76 12.36 0.15
C VAL A 45 4.43 12.96 1.53
N GLY A 46 4.90 14.19 1.81
CA GLY A 46 4.53 14.95 3.01
C GLY A 46 3.03 15.27 3.07
N GLU A 47 2.47 15.82 2.00
CA GLU A 47 1.02 16.11 1.90
C GLU A 47 0.18 14.82 2.02
N TRP A 48 0.67 13.72 1.47
CA TRP A 48 -0.04 12.44 1.53
C TRP A 48 -0.08 11.85 2.93
N LYS A 49 0.98 12.05 3.73
CA LYS A 49 0.98 11.72 5.15
C LYS A 49 -0.21 12.38 5.85
N GLU A 50 -0.40 13.67 5.63
CA GLU A 50 -1.51 14.44 6.22
C GLU A 50 -2.87 13.89 5.75
N LYS A 51 -3.03 13.63 4.44
CA LYS A 51 -4.28 13.06 3.91
C LYS A 51 -4.60 11.67 4.44
N VAL A 52 -3.59 10.85 4.74
CA VAL A 52 -3.79 9.54 5.39
C VAL A 52 -4.24 9.72 6.83
N LEU A 53 -3.61 10.63 7.58
CA LEU A 53 -4.01 10.96 8.95
C LEU A 53 -5.44 11.53 9.02
N GLU A 54 -5.86 12.28 8.00
CA GLU A 54 -7.22 12.81 7.86
C GLU A 54 -8.26 11.77 7.39
N GLY A 55 -7.82 10.56 7.00
CA GLY A 55 -8.71 9.52 6.50
C GLY A 55 -9.28 9.77 5.10
N LYS A 56 -8.64 10.66 4.32
CA LYS A 56 -9.03 11.00 2.94
C LYS A 56 -8.24 10.23 1.88
N LYS A 57 -7.10 9.66 2.29
CA LYS A 57 -6.21 8.85 1.48
C LYS A 57 -5.86 7.57 2.23
N PHE A 58 -5.77 6.46 1.51
CA PHE A 58 -5.30 5.18 2.03
C PHE A 58 -4.09 4.76 1.21
N LEU A 59 -3.04 4.35 1.89
CA LEU A 59 -1.82 3.86 1.27
C LEU A 59 -1.55 2.46 1.78
N TYR A 60 -1.16 1.58 0.87
CA TYR A 60 -0.80 0.21 1.17
C TYR A 60 0.49 -0.14 0.46
N TRP A 61 1.36 -0.85 1.18
CA TRP A 61 2.45 -1.61 0.62
C TRP A 61 1.94 -2.85 -0.08
N ILE A 62 2.63 -3.23 -1.14
CA ILE A 62 2.43 -4.49 -1.84
C ILE A 62 3.65 -5.36 -1.53
N THR A 63 3.43 -6.52 -0.92
CA THR A 63 4.47 -7.51 -0.62
C THR A 63 4.12 -8.85 -1.25
N LEU A 64 5.12 -9.69 -1.51
CA LEU A 64 4.90 -11.07 -1.94
C LEU A 64 4.48 -11.92 -0.75
N SER A 65 3.43 -12.74 -0.94
CA SER A 65 2.95 -13.65 0.10
C SER A 65 3.99 -14.73 0.41
N ASP A 66 4.05 -15.15 1.66
CA ASP A 66 4.91 -16.26 2.11
C ASP A 66 4.55 -17.59 1.44
N ASP A 67 3.31 -17.75 0.97
CA ASP A 67 2.85 -18.96 0.28
C ASP A 67 3.33 -19.04 -1.18
N LEU A 68 3.98 -17.98 -1.70
CA LEU A 68 4.49 -17.95 -3.07
C LEU A 68 5.83 -18.69 -3.18
N SER A 69 5.83 -19.86 -3.82
CA SER A 69 7.04 -20.68 -4.00
C SER A 69 8.21 -19.97 -4.68
N ALA A 70 7.95 -18.97 -5.51
CA ALA A 70 8.96 -18.18 -6.21
C ALA A 70 9.32 -16.86 -5.49
N LYS A 71 8.90 -16.67 -4.24
CA LYS A 71 9.09 -15.42 -3.48
C LYS A 71 10.56 -14.98 -3.45
N ASP A 72 11.46 -15.88 -3.05
CA ASP A 72 12.89 -15.54 -2.89
C ASP A 72 13.53 -15.12 -4.21
N ASP A 73 13.23 -15.82 -5.30
CA ASP A 73 13.73 -15.48 -6.64
C ASP A 73 13.22 -14.11 -7.12
N LEU A 74 11.96 -13.79 -6.84
CA LEU A 74 11.36 -12.51 -7.21
C LEU A 74 11.91 -11.37 -6.34
N LEU A 75 12.09 -11.59 -5.04
CA LEU A 75 12.71 -10.62 -4.15
C LEU A 75 14.18 -10.36 -4.53
N ALA A 76 14.93 -11.40 -4.89
CA ALA A 76 16.31 -11.26 -5.36
C ALA A 76 16.38 -10.37 -6.62
N LYS A 77 15.47 -10.58 -7.59
CA LYS A 77 15.36 -9.73 -8.80
C LYS A 77 14.99 -8.29 -8.45
N HIS A 78 14.03 -8.10 -7.55
CA HIS A 78 13.64 -6.78 -7.06
C HIS A 78 14.83 -6.04 -6.44
N ILE A 79 15.53 -6.66 -5.48
CA ILE A 79 16.68 -6.07 -4.78
C ILE A 79 17.82 -5.75 -5.75
N ALA A 80 18.10 -6.63 -6.71
CA ALA A 80 19.13 -6.41 -7.71
C ALA A 80 18.83 -5.19 -8.60
N LYS A 81 17.56 -4.97 -8.95
CA LYS A 81 17.12 -3.84 -9.79
C LYS A 81 16.93 -2.54 -8.99
N TYR A 82 16.51 -2.64 -7.73
CA TYR A 82 16.23 -1.50 -6.84
C TYR A 82 16.94 -1.66 -5.50
N PRO A 83 18.27 -1.47 -5.45
CA PRO A 83 19.05 -1.70 -4.23
C PRO A 83 18.67 -0.76 -3.07
N GLN A 84 18.03 0.37 -3.34
CA GLN A 84 17.50 1.30 -2.34
C GLN A 84 16.22 0.79 -1.66
N GLU A 85 15.58 -0.24 -2.24
CA GLU A 85 14.35 -0.86 -1.73
C GLU A 85 14.60 -2.18 -0.99
N LYS A 86 15.87 -2.52 -0.69
CA LYS A 86 16.21 -3.83 -0.09
C LYS A 86 15.86 -3.99 1.39
N GLU A 87 15.82 -2.89 2.14
CA GLU A 87 15.63 -2.95 3.60
C GLU A 87 14.22 -3.41 3.94
N ALA A 88 14.07 -4.24 4.96
CA ALA A 88 12.74 -4.65 5.41
C ALA A 88 12.07 -3.52 6.23
N LEU A 89 10.75 -3.42 6.12
CA LEU A 89 9.91 -2.61 6.98
C LEU A 89 9.23 -3.51 8.02
N ILE A 90 8.83 -2.92 9.15
CA ILE A 90 7.99 -3.56 10.15
C ILE A 90 6.57 -3.03 10.02
N ASP A 91 5.58 -3.90 10.12
CA ASP A 91 4.19 -3.49 10.17
C ASP A 91 3.86 -2.85 11.52
N THR A 92 3.82 -1.52 11.52
CA THR A 92 3.51 -0.67 12.68
C THR A 92 2.17 0.06 12.55
N ALA A 93 1.44 -0.13 11.43
CA ALA A 93 0.25 0.65 11.14
C ALA A 93 -0.92 0.30 12.07
N THR A 94 -1.39 1.30 12.82
CA THR A 94 -2.49 1.19 13.80
C THR A 94 -3.87 1.42 13.19
N THR A 95 -3.95 1.69 11.89
CA THR A 95 -5.20 1.88 11.15
C THR A 95 -5.22 1.09 9.85
N LEU A 96 -6.38 0.55 9.50
CA LEU A 96 -6.71 0.00 8.18
C LEU A 96 -7.77 0.91 7.56
N ALA A 97 -7.37 1.69 6.54
CA ALA A 97 -8.17 2.83 6.09
C ALA A 97 -8.57 3.74 7.27
N ASN A 98 -9.86 3.87 7.56
CA ASN A 98 -10.39 4.68 8.66
C ASN A 98 -10.76 3.86 9.91
N ALA A 99 -10.43 2.58 9.93
CA ALA A 99 -10.72 1.69 11.06
C ALA A 99 -9.45 1.44 11.88
N PRO A 100 -9.51 1.51 13.23
CA PRO A 100 -8.41 1.06 14.08
C PRO A 100 -8.07 -0.42 13.84
N ARG A 101 -6.80 -0.77 13.96
CA ARG A 101 -6.31 -2.15 13.92
C ARG A 101 -5.11 -2.35 14.85
N THR A 102 -4.84 -3.61 15.19
CA THR A 102 -3.57 -3.98 15.82
C THR A 102 -2.53 -4.26 14.74
N PRO A 103 -1.36 -3.60 14.75
CA PRO A 103 -0.26 -3.91 13.83
C PRO A 103 0.20 -5.36 14.01
N THR A 104 0.58 -6.02 12.91
CA THR A 104 1.03 -7.42 12.98
C THR A 104 2.45 -7.57 13.50
N ALA A 105 3.26 -6.49 13.50
CA ALA A 105 4.68 -6.49 13.81
C ALA A 105 5.55 -7.41 12.91
N VAL A 106 4.99 -7.88 11.79
CA VAL A 106 5.72 -8.70 10.82
C VAL A 106 6.70 -7.83 10.03
N SER A 107 7.86 -8.41 9.72
CA SER A 107 8.87 -7.83 8.84
C SER A 107 8.58 -8.20 7.38
N PHE A 108 8.64 -7.23 6.47
CA PHE A 108 8.35 -7.43 5.06
C PHE A 108 9.18 -6.53 4.15
N ILE A 109 9.39 -6.93 2.89
CA ILE A 109 10.04 -6.10 1.87
C ILE A 109 8.97 -5.66 0.88
N PRO A 110 8.57 -4.38 0.85
CA PRO A 110 7.61 -3.90 -0.12
C PRO A 110 8.21 -3.86 -1.52
N ILE A 111 7.52 -4.47 -2.48
CA ILE A 111 7.85 -4.45 -3.91
C ILE A 111 7.07 -3.36 -4.67
N GLY A 112 6.35 -2.52 -3.94
CA GLY A 112 5.50 -1.49 -4.52
C GLY A 112 4.49 -0.92 -3.54
N HIS A 113 3.64 -0.03 -4.04
CA HIS A 113 2.57 0.59 -3.26
C HIS A 113 1.33 0.87 -4.11
N ILE A 114 0.18 0.97 -3.45
CA ILE A 114 -1.07 1.44 -4.02
C ILE A 114 -1.65 2.54 -3.14
N ALA A 115 -2.16 3.60 -3.77
CA ALA A 115 -2.87 4.68 -3.10
C ALA A 115 -4.33 4.75 -3.56
N LEU A 116 -5.22 4.81 -2.59
CA LEU A 116 -6.66 4.98 -2.77
C LEU A 116 -7.08 6.33 -2.21
N ASP A 117 -7.90 7.06 -2.94
CA ASP A 117 -8.44 8.34 -2.50
C ASP A 117 -9.98 8.29 -2.45
N ILE A 118 -10.56 9.05 -1.53
CA ILE A 118 -12.01 9.29 -1.47
C ILE A 118 -12.32 10.64 -2.12
N TYR A 119 -13.21 10.65 -3.12
CA TYR A 119 -13.69 11.86 -3.79
C TYR A 119 -15.21 11.87 -3.84
N PRO A 120 -15.91 12.28 -2.76
CA PRO A 120 -17.38 12.23 -2.70
C PRO A 120 -18.05 13.06 -3.81
N ASP A 121 -17.52 14.27 -4.06
CA ASP A 121 -18.04 15.16 -5.11
C ASP A 121 -17.92 14.54 -6.51
N ARG A 122 -16.80 13.83 -6.75
CA ARG A 122 -16.57 13.11 -8.00
C ARG A 122 -17.48 11.90 -8.13
N ASN A 123 -17.75 11.20 -7.03
CA ASN A 123 -18.72 10.11 -6.98
C ASN A 123 -20.12 10.63 -7.34
N VAL A 124 -20.53 11.80 -6.82
CA VAL A 124 -21.79 12.45 -7.21
C VAL A 124 -21.79 12.82 -8.69
N GLN A 125 -20.73 13.48 -9.17
CA GLN A 125 -20.61 13.91 -10.57
C GLN A 125 -20.79 12.76 -11.57
N PHE A 126 -20.21 11.59 -11.26
CA PHE A 126 -20.29 10.41 -12.12
C PHE A 126 -21.40 9.43 -11.74
N SER A 127 -22.31 9.82 -10.83
CA SER A 127 -23.41 8.95 -10.35
C SER A 127 -22.95 7.59 -9.81
N LEU A 128 -21.81 7.59 -9.11
CA LEU A 128 -21.21 6.41 -8.48
C LEU A 128 -21.67 6.27 -7.01
N PRO A 129 -21.64 5.06 -6.44
CA PRO A 129 -21.85 4.87 -5.01
C PRO A 129 -20.92 5.76 -4.16
N GLN A 130 -21.42 6.26 -3.02
CA GLN A 130 -20.58 7.04 -2.10
C GLN A 130 -19.42 6.24 -1.51
N SER A 131 -19.54 4.90 -1.49
CA SER A 131 -18.47 3.98 -1.10
C SER A 131 -17.38 3.78 -2.16
N THR A 132 -17.48 4.42 -3.34
CA THR A 132 -16.46 4.33 -4.37
C THR A 132 -15.16 4.99 -3.93
N VAL A 133 -14.07 4.22 -4.03
CA VAL A 133 -12.69 4.65 -3.81
C VAL A 133 -11.94 4.64 -5.14
N TRP A 134 -11.01 5.58 -5.32
CA TRP A 134 -10.29 5.77 -6.57
C TRP A 134 -8.83 5.35 -6.41
N ILE A 135 -8.33 4.50 -7.32
CA ILE A 135 -6.91 4.22 -7.40
C ILE A 135 -6.21 5.46 -7.98
N LYS A 136 -5.41 6.15 -7.16
CA LYS A 136 -4.71 7.37 -7.57
C LYS A 136 -3.29 7.09 -8.03
N SER A 137 -2.64 6.09 -7.43
CA SER A 137 -1.31 5.63 -7.84
C SER A 137 -1.16 4.14 -7.59
N LEU A 138 -0.48 3.48 -8.51
CA LEU A 138 -0.03 2.10 -8.39
C LEU A 138 1.40 2.04 -8.91
N TYR A 139 2.31 1.52 -8.10
CA TYR A 139 3.71 1.30 -8.46
C TYR A 139 4.09 -0.11 -8.05
N ILE A 140 4.72 -0.83 -8.99
CA ILE A 140 5.39 -2.11 -8.76
C ILE A 140 6.77 -1.95 -9.39
N SER A 141 7.81 -2.23 -8.61
CA SER A 141 9.21 -2.15 -9.00
C SER A 141 9.60 -3.31 -9.94
#